data_AF-A0A3C0SR83-F1
#
_entry.id   AF-A0A3C0SR83-F1
#
_cell.length_a   1.000
_cell.length_b   1.000
_cell.length_c   1.000
_cell.angle_alpha   90.00
_cell.angle_beta   90.00
_cell.angle_gamma   90.00
#
_symmetry.space_group_name_H-M   'P 1'
#
loop_
_entity.id
_entity.type
_entity.pdbx_description
1 polymer ?
#
loop_
_entity_poly.entity_id
_entity_poly.type
_entity_poly.pdbx_seq_one_letter_code
_entity_poly.pdbx_strand_id
1 'polypeptide(L)'
;MRINKEGVSEIPITQEGENRIRIEIPGEFDTDKVLETIGKTGELTFEDPDGNVLLTGKEVKEAGSYISQDNKYIVSLELNEEGTEKFAEATKNLLNKSIVKKMDGEVLTNPTVNA
;
A
#
# COMPACT_ATOMS: atom_id res chain seq x y z
N MET A 1 -15.79 -15.82 16.82
CA MET A 1 -15.51 -15.06 15.59
C MET A 1 -14.44 -14.05 15.94
N ARG A 2 -13.28 -14.08 15.28
CA ARG A 2 -12.24 -13.06 15.51
C ARG A 2 -12.67 -11.82 14.74
N ILE A 3 -13.25 -10.87 15.45
CA ILE A 3 -13.50 -9.52 14.96
C ILE A 3 -12.15 -8.81 15.08
N ASN A 4 -11.41 -8.71 13.98
CA ASN A 4 -10.31 -7.75 13.92
C ASN A 4 -10.96 -6.36 13.90
N LYS A 5 -10.50 -5.47 14.78
CA LYS A 5 -11.21 -4.24 15.15
C LYS A 5 -11.04 -3.10 14.14
N GLU A 6 -10.51 -3.40 12.97
CA GLU A 6 -10.34 -2.46 11.87
C GLU A 6 -10.79 -3.19 10.61
N GLY A 7 -11.83 -2.66 9.96
CA GLY A 7 -12.53 -3.28 8.82
C GLY A 7 -11.71 -3.34 7.53
N VAL A 8 -10.39 -3.51 7.61
CA VAL A 8 -9.58 -3.61 6.41
C VAL A 8 -9.63 -5.04 5.87
N SER A 9 -10.52 -5.23 4.90
CA SER A 9 -10.52 -6.40 4.04
C SER A 9 -9.20 -6.43 3.26
N GLU A 10 -8.56 -7.59 3.19
CA GLU A 10 -7.26 -7.80 2.54
C GLU A 10 -7.23 -7.18 1.12
N ILE A 11 -6.57 -6.04 1.00
CA ILE A 11 -6.43 -5.30 -0.25
C ILE A 11 -5.28 -5.92 -1.05
N PRO A 12 -5.49 -6.43 -2.28
CA PRO A 12 -4.38 -6.84 -3.12
C PRO A 12 -3.48 -5.65 -3.46
N ILE A 13 -2.20 -5.75 -3.13
CA ILE A 13 -1.15 -4.87 -3.67
C ILE A 13 -0.58 -5.55 -4.90
N THR A 14 -0.64 -4.86 -6.04
CA THR A 14 0.01 -5.30 -7.26
C THR A 14 0.99 -4.24 -7.74
N GLN A 15 2.15 -4.69 -8.21
CA GLN A 15 3.07 -3.83 -8.92
C GLN A 15 2.49 -3.58 -10.33
N GLU A 16 2.31 -2.32 -10.68
CA GLU A 16 1.85 -1.89 -12.00
C GLU A 16 3.02 -1.20 -12.72
N GLY A 17 3.54 -1.83 -13.78
CA GLY A 17 4.77 -1.36 -14.44
C GLY A 17 6.02 -1.48 -13.55
N GLU A 18 7.01 -0.62 -13.75
CA GLU A 18 8.27 -0.69 -13.00
C GLU A 18 8.21 0.06 -11.66
N ASN A 19 7.47 1.16 -11.57
CA ASN A 19 7.56 2.12 -10.47
C ASN A 19 6.22 2.47 -9.80
N ARG A 20 5.12 1.76 -10.12
CA ARG A 20 3.82 2.05 -9.50
C ARG A 20 3.32 0.90 -8.64
N ILE A 21 2.76 1.27 -7.50
CA ILE A 21 2.05 0.37 -6.60
C ILE A 21 0.56 0.64 -6.76
N ARG A 22 -0.21 -0.39 -7.11
CA ARG A 22 -1.67 -0.36 -7.15
C ARG A 22 -2.22 -0.95 -5.87
N ILE A 23 -3.08 -0.19 -5.19
CA ILE A 23 -3.73 -0.56 -3.94
C ILE A 23 -5.24 -0.50 -4.15
N GLU A 24 -5.91 -1.64 -4.05
CA GLU A 24 -7.35 -1.76 -4.24
C GLU A 24 -8.13 -1.61 -2.93
N ILE A 25 -8.76 -0.45 -2.73
CA ILE A 25 -9.44 -0.13 -1.48
C ILE A 25 -10.90 -0.63 -1.48
N PRO A 26 -11.38 -1.25 -0.39
CA PRO A 26 -12.78 -1.63 -0.26
C PRO A 26 -13.64 -0.38 -0.37
N GLY A 27 -14.76 -0.46 -1.09
CA GLY A 27 -15.62 0.70 -1.36
C GLY A 27 -16.34 1.32 -0.15
N GLU A 28 -16.06 0.82 1.05
CA GLU A 28 -16.42 1.44 2.34
C GLU A 28 -15.48 2.60 2.71
N PHE A 29 -14.24 2.59 2.23
CA PHE A 29 -13.24 3.59 2.57
C PHE A 29 -13.29 4.79 1.61
N ASP A 30 -13.17 5.97 2.19
CA ASP A 30 -13.14 7.25 1.49
C ASP A 30 -11.74 7.46 0.86
N THR A 31 -11.64 7.36 -0.47
CA THR A 31 -10.37 7.52 -1.19
C THR A 31 -9.77 8.91 -1.04
N ASP A 32 -10.61 9.94 -0.94
CA ASP A 32 -10.13 11.31 -0.77
C ASP A 32 -9.46 11.46 0.59
N LYS A 33 -10.00 10.81 1.64
CA LYS A 33 -9.32 10.74 2.94
C LYS A 33 -8.01 9.95 2.88
N VAL A 34 -7.96 8.85 2.14
CA VAL A 34 -6.72 8.06 2.01
C VAL A 34 -5.64 8.88 1.30
N LEU A 35 -5.97 9.56 0.21
CA LEU A 35 -5.05 10.46 -0.49
C LEU A 35 -4.66 11.65 0.37
N GLU A 36 -5.62 12.25 1.07
CA GLU A 36 -5.35 13.38 1.96
C GLU A 36 -4.40 12.96 3.09
N THR A 37 -4.54 11.75 3.63
CA THR A 37 -3.67 11.28 4.72
C THR A 37 -2.27 10.94 4.21
N ILE A 38 -2.17 10.35 3.03
CA ILE A 38 -0.88 10.12 2.34
C ILE A 38 -0.19 11.46 2.03
N GLY A 39 -0.94 12.47 1.62
CA GLY A 39 -0.42 13.77 1.22
C GLY A 39 -0.17 14.76 2.37
N LYS A 40 -0.88 14.65 3.50
CA LYS A 40 -0.82 15.69 4.55
C LYS A 40 0.36 15.57 5.48
N THR A 41 0.66 14.38 6.02
CA THR A 41 1.72 14.22 7.04
C THR A 41 1.84 12.80 7.58
N GLY A 42 1.01 11.85 7.13
CA GLY A 42 0.95 10.54 7.76
C GLY A 42 2.23 9.75 7.54
N GLU A 43 2.73 9.07 8.59
CA GLU A 43 3.84 8.12 8.44
C GLU A 43 3.31 6.88 7.70
N LEU A 44 3.27 6.97 6.37
CA LEU A 44 3.06 5.82 5.50
C LEU A 44 4.32 4.95 5.56
N THR A 45 4.20 3.73 6.05
CA THR A 45 5.28 2.73 6.03
C THR A 45 4.82 1.46 5.34
N PHE A 46 5.75 0.84 4.62
CA PHE A 46 5.62 -0.52 4.13
C PHE A 46 6.62 -1.36 4.91
N GLU A 47 6.14 -2.38 5.60
CA GLU A 47 6.92 -3.24 6.46
C GLU A 47 6.85 -4.69 5.99
N ASP A 48 7.87 -5.47 6.31
CA ASP A 48 7.83 -6.92 6.17
C ASP A 48 7.00 -7.57 7.30
N PRO A 49 6.74 -8.90 7.26
CA PRO A 49 6.00 -9.58 8.33
C PRO A 49 6.69 -9.53 9.70
N ASP A 50 7.99 -9.25 9.72
CA ASP A 50 8.80 -9.14 10.93
C ASP A 50 8.80 -7.70 11.51
N GLY A 51 8.17 -6.75 10.80
CA GLY A 51 8.04 -5.34 11.21
C GLY A 51 9.20 -4.44 10.77
N ASN A 52 10.06 -4.89 9.86
CA ASN A 52 11.14 -4.06 9.32
C ASN A 52 10.58 -3.11 8.26
N VAL A 53 10.86 -1.82 8.39
CA VAL A 53 10.44 -0.81 7.42
C VAL A 53 11.24 -0.97 6.13
N LEU A 54 10.53 -1.26 5.04
CA LEU A 54 11.04 -1.43 3.69
C LEU A 54 11.04 -0.09 2.95
N LEU A 55 9.91 0.63 3.03
CA LEU A 55 9.68 1.91 2.35
C LEU A 55 8.84 2.83 3.23
N THR A 56 8.93 4.13 2.96
CA THR A 56 8.09 5.15 3.59
C THR A 56 7.42 6.04 2.56
N GLY A 57 6.55 6.94 3.02
CA GLY A 57 5.99 8.00 2.18
C GLY A 57 7.04 8.90 1.51
N LYS A 58 8.30 8.94 1.98
CA LYS A 58 9.39 9.73 1.36
C LYS A 58 9.79 9.20 -0.01
N GLU A 59 9.61 7.91 -0.22
CA GLU A 59 9.90 7.21 -1.47
C GLU A 59 8.74 7.29 -2.47
N VAL A 60 7.60 7.89 -2.08
CA VAL A 60 6.45 8.14 -2.95
C VAL A 60 6.62 9.50 -3.62
N LYS A 61 6.67 9.49 -4.95
CA LYS A 61 6.75 10.69 -5.80
C LYS A 61 5.38 11.33 -6.00
N GLU A 62 4.36 10.51 -6.26
CA GLU A 62 2.98 10.98 -6.50
C GLU A 62 1.98 9.93 -5.99
N ALA A 63 0.85 10.38 -5.48
CA ALA A 63 -0.27 9.52 -5.10
C ALA A 63 -1.54 10.01 -5.80
N GLY A 64 -2.28 9.09 -6.40
CA GLY A 64 -3.55 9.38 -7.06
C GLY A 64 -4.58 8.29 -6.78
N SER A 65 -5.85 8.59 -7.01
CA SER A 65 -6.92 7.60 -6.91
C SER A 65 -7.82 7.61 -8.13
N TYR A 66 -8.29 6.44 -8.54
CA TYR A 66 -9.25 6.29 -9.61
C TYR A 66 -10.23 5.16 -9.29
N ILE A 67 -11.42 5.22 -9.89
CA ILE A 67 -12.40 4.14 -9.80
C ILE A 67 -12.16 3.19 -10.98
N SER A 68 -11.90 1.92 -10.69
CA SER A 68 -11.77 0.86 -11.69
C SER A 68 -13.11 0.56 -12.37
N GLN A 69 -13.08 -0.10 -13.53
CA GLN A 69 -14.30 -0.53 -14.26
C GLN A 69 -15.26 -1.36 -13.40
N ASP A 70 -14.75 -2.12 -12.42
CA ASP A 70 -15.55 -2.91 -11.48
C ASP A 70 -16.11 -2.10 -10.29
N ASN A 71 -16.13 -0.77 -10.40
CA ASN A 71 -16.56 0.16 -9.35
C ASN A 71 -15.76 0.03 -8.04
N LYS A 72 -14.48 -0.33 -8.19
CA LYS A 72 -13.53 -0.47 -7.08
C LYS A 72 -12.66 0.77 -6.99
N TYR A 73 -12.48 1.26 -5.78
CA TYR A 73 -11.63 2.41 -5.52
C TYR A 73 -10.17 1.98 -5.51
N ILE A 74 -9.35 2.57 -6.36
CA ILE A 74 -7.93 2.25 -6.47
C ILE A 74 -7.12 3.46 -6.08
N VAL A 75 -6.14 3.26 -5.19
CA VAL A 75 -5.08 4.22 -4.92
C VAL A 75 -3.83 3.74 -5.65
N SER A 76 -3.26 4.59 -6.49
CA SER A 76 -2.00 4.37 -7.18
C SER A 76 -0.93 5.25 -6.55
N LEU A 77 0.21 4.63 -6.21
CA LEU A 77 1.38 5.33 -5.71
C LEU A 77 2.48 5.20 -6.77
N GLU A 78 2.95 6.32 -7.29
CA GLU A 78 4.15 6.39 -8.11
C GLU A 78 5.35 6.59 -7.18
N LEU A 79 6.30 5.66 -7.24
CA LEU A 79 7.55 5.74 -6.48
C LEU A 79 8.58 6.60 -7.22
N ASN A 80 9.48 7.21 -6.45
CA ASN A 80 10.69 7.80 -7.02
C ASN A 80 11.74 6.71 -7.35
N GLU A 81 12.89 7.08 -7.90
CA GLU A 81 13.95 6.12 -8.28
C GLU A 81 14.40 5.25 -7.09
N GLU A 82 14.67 5.87 -5.94
CA GLU A 82 15.07 5.17 -4.72
C GLU A 82 13.98 4.21 -4.21
N GLY A 83 12.73 4.66 -4.24
CA GLY A 83 11.57 3.85 -3.88
C GLY A 83 11.37 2.64 -4.79
N THR A 84 11.61 2.83 -6.09
CA THR A 84 11.48 1.75 -7.09
C THR A 84 12.50 0.65 -6.82
N GLU A 85 13.76 1.01 -6.55
CA GLU A 85 14.81 0.04 -6.22
C GLU A 85 14.50 -0.70 -4.91
N LYS A 86 14.16 0.04 -3.84
CA LYS A 86 13.79 -0.54 -2.54
C LYS A 86 12.58 -1.47 -2.64
N PHE A 87 11.55 -1.07 -3.38
CA PHE A 87 10.34 -1.88 -3.54
C PHE A 87 10.60 -3.14 -4.36
N ALA A 88 11.36 -3.05 -5.45
CA ALA A 88 11.74 -4.21 -6.24
C ALA A 88 12.57 -5.22 -5.44
N GLU A 89 13.51 -4.76 -4.61
CA GLU A 89 14.28 -5.64 -3.74
C GLU A 89 13.39 -6.28 -2.66
N ALA A 90 12.53 -5.47 -2.03
CA ALA A 90 11.58 -5.92 -1.02
C ALA A 90 10.63 -6.99 -1.56
N THR A 91 9.94 -6.73 -2.68
CA THR A 91 8.98 -7.69 -3.26
C THR A 91 9.66 -8.99 -3.69
N LYS A 92 10.88 -8.91 -4.23
CA LYS A 92 11.68 -10.10 -4.56
C LYS A 92 12.01 -10.96 -3.33
N ASN A 93 12.34 -10.33 -2.21
CA ASN A 93 12.64 -11.03 -0.95
C ASN A 93 11.38 -11.51 -0.21
N LEU A 94 10.23 -10.93 -0.55
CA LEU A 94 8.93 -11.18 0.06
C LEU A 94 7.98 -12.01 -0.80
N LEU A 95 8.47 -12.70 -1.83
CA LEU A 95 7.63 -13.63 -2.61
C LEU A 95 6.93 -14.65 -1.69
N ASN A 96 5.60 -14.74 -1.81
CA ASN A 96 4.71 -15.53 -0.94
C ASN A 96 4.68 -15.10 0.54
N LYS A 97 5.20 -13.92 0.86
CA LYS A 97 5.12 -13.28 2.17
C LYS A 97 4.26 -12.02 2.08
N SER A 98 3.83 -11.52 3.22
CA SER A 98 2.98 -10.33 3.28
C SER A 98 3.79 -9.04 3.38
N ILE A 99 3.30 -7.97 2.78
CA ILE A 99 3.79 -6.60 3.03
C ILE A 99 2.73 -5.89 3.87
N VAL A 100 3.12 -5.44 5.06
CA VAL A 100 2.25 -4.70 5.97
C VAL A 100 2.35 -3.22 5.62
N LYS A 101 1.26 -2.63 5.15
CA LYS A 101 1.15 -1.18 5.01
C LYS A 101 0.62 -0.60 6.31
N LYS A 102 1.32 0.36 6.90
CA LYS A 102 0.82 1.15 8.02
C LYS A 102 0.72 2.62 7.67
N MET A 103 -0.20 3.31 8.32
CA MET A 103 -0.33 4.76 8.26
C MET A 103 -0.56 5.25 9.68
N ASP A 104 0.30 6.14 10.15
CA ASP A 104 0.26 6.67 11.52
C ASP A 104 0.29 5.57 12.60
N GLY A 105 0.96 4.45 12.29
CA GLY A 105 1.07 3.28 13.17
C GLY A 105 -0.13 2.31 13.10
N GLU A 106 -1.21 2.66 12.41
CA GLU A 106 -2.37 1.78 12.20
C GLU A 106 -2.16 0.94 10.94
N VAL A 107 -2.49 -0.36 11.02
CA VAL A 107 -2.32 -1.29 9.90
C VAL A 107 -3.43 -1.00 8.88
N LEU A 108 -3.03 -0.46 7.73
CA LEU A 108 -3.93 -0.27 6.63
C LEU A 108 -4.14 -1.53 5.85
N THR A 109 -3.10 -2.27 5.46
CA THR A 109 -3.27 -3.47 4.62
C THR A 109 -2.18 -4.49 4.92
N ASN A 110 -2.45 -5.76 4.62
CA ASN A 110 -1.46 -6.82 4.75
C ASN A 110 -1.56 -7.87 3.62
N PRO A 111 -1.41 -7.49 2.34
CA PRO A 111 -1.47 -8.45 1.26
C PRO A 111 -0.22 -9.30 1.16
N THR A 112 -0.42 -10.49 0.62
CA THR A 112 0.66 -11.36 0.15
C THR A 112 1.20 -10.89 -1.19
N VAL A 113 2.52 -10.77 -1.29
CA VAL A 113 3.22 -10.52 -2.54
C VAL A 113 3.16 -11.77 -3.40
N ASN A 114 2.55 -11.63 -4.57
CA ASN A 114 2.51 -12.67 -5.59
C ASN A 114 3.47 -12.30 -6.73
N ALA A 115 4.05 -13.32 -7.37
CA ALA A 115 4.93 -13.17 -8.53
C ALA A 115 4.15 -12.85 -9.82
#